data_AF-A0A1Y1HSI4-F1
#
_entry.id   AF-A0A1Y1HSI4-F1
#
_cell.length_a   1.000
_cell.length_b   1.000
_cell.length_c   1.000
_cell.angle_alpha   90.00
_cell.angle_beta   90.00
_cell.angle_gamma   90.00
#
_symmetry.space_group_name_H-M   'P 1'
#
loop_
_entity.id
_entity.type
_entity.pdbx_description
1 polymer ?
#
loop_
_entity_poly.entity_id
_entity_poly.type
_entity_poly.pdbx_seq_one_letter_code
_entity_poly.pdbx_strand_id
1 'polypeptide(L)'
;MAAAQVVQSLRRHFDIIQDNEDNADVLTENFMAVASLIPRYWEEALKLKATKELKESMKRFHWCWIELPEFPLRRLVPTAAKALQMHPKNRGLVTILADLFEDVCKQVMPNKQEALKAGVLAGFLEAVLQVVVVGPAGFSLLRQEEAELIEGCLRAAEMVSITPTNGFYDTPLKVKNEFFALGKAAWSDTERLSALLERVPWPTEFPSREGVNEPLQLLAFLLSYLPGLSIGTKHCVQLLKNLSEGWEATLPVKDNPAFLEFLRRRISDLHKELSDEKQRWSREGIVIGMVDLVLFQQRILLLEEIRLLVDRTLDPSLRDTTIPYKHTEIFLHEGLTANFRETSNHPTVITHKYLTDTNNERGIARRRSHELAKKLKKKQKAPQTCARCNVEWRNLDPDVERYKKCGQCARVHYCGPECQKLDWPEHKKECRKEAALSPRAASTETD
;
A
#
# COMPACT_ATOMS: atom_id res chain seq x y z
N MET A 1 -1.79 21.84 -10.44
CA MET A 1 -0.57 22.15 -9.68
C MET A 1 0.62 21.89 -10.59
N ALA A 2 1.46 22.89 -10.85
CA ALA A 2 2.64 22.72 -11.71
C ALA A 2 3.68 21.81 -11.02
N ALA A 3 4.59 21.18 -11.78
CA ALA A 3 5.64 20.31 -11.24
C ALA A 3 6.42 20.97 -10.08
N ALA A 4 6.79 22.25 -10.24
CA ALA A 4 7.49 23.03 -9.20
C ALA A 4 6.71 23.11 -7.88
N GLN A 5 5.38 23.22 -7.92
CA GLN A 5 4.53 23.29 -6.72
C GLN A 5 4.44 21.92 -6.03
N VAL A 6 4.40 20.82 -6.80
CA VAL A 6 4.45 19.45 -6.26
C VAL A 6 5.78 19.23 -5.54
N VAL A 7 6.89 19.57 -6.20
CA VAL A 7 8.25 19.46 -5.65
C VAL A 7 8.41 20.29 -4.39
N GLN A 8 7.94 21.54 -4.38
CA GLN A 8 8.00 22.41 -3.20
C GLN A 8 7.19 21.81 -2.03
N SER A 9 6.01 21.25 -2.30
CA SER A 9 5.18 20.62 -1.28
C SER A 9 5.84 19.36 -0.72
N LEU A 10 6.41 18.51 -1.59
CA LEU A 10 7.15 17.32 -1.18
C LEU A 10 8.37 17.67 -0.32
N ARG A 11 9.14 18.70 -0.69
CA ARG A 11 10.28 19.19 0.12
C ARG A 11 9.81 19.64 1.50
N ARG A 12 8.77 20.47 1.56
CA ARG A 12 8.21 20.92 2.84
C ARG A 12 7.82 19.75 3.75
N HIS A 13 7.10 18.75 3.22
CA HIS A 13 6.71 17.60 4.03
C HIS A 13 7.91 16.72 4.40
N PHE A 14 8.89 16.58 3.51
CA PHE A 14 10.13 15.87 3.80
C PHE A 14 10.90 16.51 4.95
N ASP A 15 11.08 17.83 4.93
CA ASP A 15 11.79 18.57 5.98
C ASP A 15 11.07 18.36 7.34
N ILE A 16 9.73 18.48 7.37
CA ILE A 16 8.95 18.21 8.60
C ILE A 16 9.12 16.77 9.09
N ILE A 17 9.11 15.78 8.18
CA ILE A 17 9.30 14.37 8.51
C ILE A 17 10.69 14.15 9.13
N GLN A 18 11.74 14.78 8.59
CA GLN A 18 13.10 14.67 9.14
C GLN A 18 13.23 15.29 10.52
N ASP A 19 12.57 16.43 10.75
CA ASP A 19 12.63 17.15 12.03
C ASP A 19 11.79 16.50 13.14
N ASN A 20 10.95 15.51 12.82
CA ASN A 20 9.97 14.90 13.76
C ASN A 20 9.99 13.37 13.72
N GLU A 21 11.17 12.75 13.57
CA GLU A 21 11.33 11.30 13.43
C GLU A 21 10.82 10.48 14.64
N ASP A 22 10.72 11.09 15.81
CA ASP A 22 10.24 10.49 17.05
C ASP A 22 8.73 10.67 17.28
N ASN A 23 8.05 11.50 16.48
CA ASN A 23 6.63 11.80 16.66
C ASN A 23 5.77 11.08 15.61
N ALA A 24 5.21 9.92 15.98
CA ALA A 24 4.42 9.09 15.08
C ALA A 24 3.18 9.79 14.48
N ASP A 25 2.56 10.73 15.20
CA ASP A 25 1.37 11.45 14.71
C ASP A 25 1.75 12.47 13.64
N VAL A 26 2.83 13.23 13.86
CA VAL A 26 3.38 14.17 12.87
C VAL A 26 3.85 13.41 11.63
N LEU A 27 4.52 12.27 11.82
CA LEU A 27 4.92 11.40 10.72
C LEU A 27 3.72 10.90 9.92
N THR A 28 2.66 10.44 10.59
CA THR A 28 1.44 9.96 9.94
C THR A 28 0.82 11.04 9.08
N GLU A 29 0.62 12.24 9.63
CA GLU A 29 0.02 13.37 8.91
C GLU A 29 0.85 13.74 7.66
N ASN A 30 2.17 13.80 7.79
CA ASN A 30 3.03 14.24 6.69
C ASN A 30 3.24 13.15 5.64
N PHE A 31 3.35 11.87 6.01
CA PHE A 31 3.34 10.79 5.03
C PHE A 31 2.00 10.67 4.31
N MET A 32 0.87 10.95 4.97
CA MET A 32 -0.44 11.06 4.30
C MET A 32 -0.45 12.21 3.29
N ALA A 33 0.12 13.35 3.64
CA ALA A 33 0.24 14.48 2.72
C ALA A 33 1.12 14.13 1.51
N VAL A 34 2.27 13.46 1.73
CA VAL A 34 3.15 12.94 0.67
C VAL A 34 2.39 11.98 -0.23
N ALA A 35 1.72 10.97 0.33
CA ALA A 35 0.94 9.99 -0.43
C ALA A 35 -0.13 10.67 -1.31
N SER A 36 -0.79 11.72 -0.80
CA SER A 36 -1.77 12.49 -1.58
C SER A 36 -1.18 13.22 -2.79
N LEU A 37 0.13 13.50 -2.80
CA LEU A 37 0.84 14.17 -3.88
C LEU A 37 1.34 13.19 -4.96
N ILE A 38 1.46 11.90 -4.65
CA ILE A 38 2.04 10.86 -5.53
C ILE A 38 1.36 10.78 -6.90
N PRO A 39 0.02 10.75 -7.03
CA PRO A 39 -0.61 10.69 -8.35
C PRO A 39 -0.21 11.89 -9.23
N ARG A 40 -0.18 13.10 -8.65
CA ARG A 40 0.20 14.31 -9.38
C ARG A 40 1.69 14.34 -9.68
N TYR A 41 2.52 13.83 -8.78
CA TYR A 41 3.94 13.66 -9.01
C TYR A 41 4.20 12.82 -10.27
N TRP A 42 3.55 11.67 -10.41
CA TRP A 42 3.70 10.81 -11.58
C TRP A 42 3.16 11.46 -12.86
N GLU A 43 2.01 12.14 -12.79
CA GLU A 43 1.47 12.90 -13.93
C GLU A 43 2.47 13.94 -14.47
N GLU A 44 3.18 14.63 -13.59
CA GLU A 44 4.19 15.62 -14.00
C GLU A 44 5.48 14.94 -14.46
N ALA A 45 5.90 13.85 -13.82
CA ALA A 45 7.13 13.15 -14.19
C ALA A 45 7.04 12.51 -15.59
N LEU A 46 5.87 12.04 -15.99
CA LEU A 46 5.62 11.54 -17.35
C LEU A 46 5.80 12.60 -18.45
N LYS A 47 5.76 13.89 -18.11
CA LYS A 47 5.99 14.98 -19.06
C LYS A 47 7.47 15.30 -19.25
N LEU A 48 8.33 14.81 -18.37
CA LEU A 48 9.75 15.11 -18.41
C LEU A 48 10.49 14.18 -19.37
N LYS A 49 11.60 14.68 -19.92
CA LYS A 49 12.58 13.83 -20.61
C LYS A 49 13.39 13.08 -19.55
N ALA A 50 13.52 11.77 -19.73
CA ALA A 50 14.34 10.93 -18.86
C ALA A 50 15.78 11.47 -18.75
N THR A 51 16.31 11.54 -17.52
CA THR A 51 17.71 11.93 -17.25
C THR A 51 18.68 10.87 -17.76
N LYS A 52 19.98 11.17 -17.82
CA LYS A 52 21.01 10.20 -18.26
C LYS A 52 21.06 8.97 -17.33
N GLU A 53 21.11 9.20 -16.02
CA GLU A 53 21.08 8.15 -14.98
C GLU A 53 19.85 7.25 -15.15
N LEU A 54 18.69 7.87 -15.38
CA LEU A 54 17.44 7.15 -15.56
C LEU A 54 17.44 6.31 -16.84
N LYS A 55 17.88 6.87 -17.97
CA LYS A 55 18.01 6.13 -19.23
C LYS A 55 18.95 4.94 -19.10
N GLU A 56 20.05 5.11 -18.35
CA GLU A 56 20.99 4.03 -18.07
C GLU A 56 20.35 2.94 -17.21
N SER A 57 19.61 3.32 -16.18
CA SER A 57 18.83 2.39 -15.35
C SER A 57 17.73 1.67 -16.16
N MET A 58 16.98 2.38 -16.99
CA MET A 58 15.94 1.81 -17.87
C MET A 58 16.55 0.80 -18.85
N LYS A 59 17.71 1.13 -19.44
CA LYS A 59 18.46 0.22 -20.32
C LYS A 59 18.98 -1.00 -19.56
N ARG A 60 19.44 -0.80 -18.33
CA ARG A 60 20.05 -1.84 -17.50
C ARG A 60 19.05 -2.82 -16.91
N PHE A 61 17.87 -2.35 -16.51
CA PHE A 61 16.88 -3.13 -15.76
C PHE A 61 15.53 -3.29 -16.50
N HIS A 62 15.41 -2.82 -17.74
CA HIS A 62 14.21 -2.93 -18.57
C HIS A 62 12.92 -2.42 -17.90
N TRP A 63 12.94 -1.19 -17.38
CA TRP A 63 11.77 -0.52 -16.78
C TRP A 63 11.51 0.85 -17.44
N CYS A 64 10.36 1.47 -17.16
CA CYS A 64 9.81 2.56 -18.01
C CYS A 64 9.40 3.87 -17.31
N TRP A 65 9.68 4.06 -16.02
CA TRP A 65 9.15 5.21 -15.27
C TRP A 65 10.19 6.30 -15.01
N ILE A 66 9.72 7.53 -14.86
CA ILE A 66 10.56 8.72 -14.69
C ILE A 66 10.24 9.34 -13.33
N GLU A 67 11.26 9.65 -12.54
CA GLU A 67 11.14 10.47 -11.33
C GLU A 67 11.35 11.96 -11.66
N LEU A 68 10.73 12.87 -10.89
CA LEU A 68 11.05 14.30 -10.98
C LEU A 68 12.50 14.51 -10.52
N PRO A 69 13.41 15.00 -11.38
CA PRO A 69 14.83 15.16 -11.02
C PRO A 69 15.04 16.05 -9.78
N GLU A 70 14.17 17.03 -9.58
CA GLU A 70 14.25 17.98 -8.47
C GLU A 70 13.86 17.35 -7.13
N PHE A 71 13.13 16.24 -7.13
CA PHE A 71 12.78 15.49 -5.93
C PHE A 71 12.52 14.01 -6.27
N PRO A 72 13.56 13.17 -6.32
CA PRO A 72 13.36 11.74 -6.51
C PRO A 72 12.74 11.13 -5.25
N LEU A 73 11.67 10.34 -5.40
CA LEU A 73 10.90 9.79 -4.28
C LEU A 73 11.73 8.85 -3.41
N ARG A 74 12.77 8.21 -3.97
CA ARG A 74 13.73 7.42 -3.19
C ARG A 74 14.33 8.15 -2.00
N ARG A 75 14.36 9.50 -1.98
CA ARG A 75 14.83 10.27 -0.82
C ARG A 75 13.97 10.08 0.43
N LEU A 76 12.70 9.74 0.27
CA LEU A 76 11.78 9.46 1.37
C LEU A 76 12.04 8.09 2.02
N VAL A 77 12.68 7.18 1.28
CA VAL A 77 12.74 5.76 1.63
C VAL A 77 13.51 5.50 2.94
N PRO A 78 14.72 6.06 3.17
CA PRO A 78 15.42 5.87 4.43
C PRO A 78 14.62 6.38 5.64
N THR A 79 14.01 7.55 5.53
CA THR A 79 13.23 8.13 6.63
C THR A 79 11.95 7.34 6.90
N ALA A 80 11.28 6.84 5.85
CA ALA A 80 10.12 5.97 5.98
C ALA A 80 10.48 4.62 6.62
N ALA A 81 11.62 4.03 6.25
CA ALA A 81 12.10 2.80 6.88
C ALA A 81 12.40 3.01 8.37
N LYS A 82 13.08 4.11 8.72
CA LYS A 82 13.32 4.50 10.11
C LYS A 82 12.01 4.70 10.88
N ALA A 83 11.02 5.35 10.27
CA ALA A 83 9.70 5.54 10.86
C ALA A 83 8.97 4.21 11.13
N LEU A 84 8.98 3.26 10.18
CA LEU A 84 8.44 1.90 10.37
C LEU A 84 9.11 1.19 11.55
N GLN A 85 10.43 1.30 11.63
CA GLN A 85 11.25 0.71 12.67
C GLN A 85 11.04 1.34 14.05
N MET A 86 10.84 2.66 14.13
CA MET A 86 10.63 3.34 15.42
C MET A 86 9.19 3.15 15.93
N HIS A 87 8.22 3.11 15.03
CA HIS A 87 6.81 3.15 15.36
C HIS A 87 5.99 1.98 14.77
N PRO A 88 6.44 0.71 14.90
CA PRO A 88 5.79 -0.43 14.23
C PRO A 88 4.39 -0.73 14.77
N LYS A 89 4.01 -0.14 15.92
CA LYS A 89 2.69 -0.26 16.55
C LYS A 89 1.71 0.84 16.13
N ASN A 90 2.18 1.92 15.50
CA ASN A 90 1.29 2.99 15.03
C ASN A 90 0.62 2.54 13.73
N ARG A 91 -0.63 2.07 13.84
CA ARG A 91 -1.39 1.54 12.69
C ARG A 91 -1.55 2.56 11.55
N GLY A 92 -1.85 3.82 11.89
CA GLY A 92 -2.05 4.86 10.89
C GLY A 92 -0.80 5.08 10.05
N LEU A 93 0.34 5.18 10.71
CA LEU A 93 1.64 5.32 10.08
C LEU A 93 2.02 4.09 9.23
N VAL A 94 1.87 2.88 9.77
CA VAL A 94 2.21 1.65 9.03
C VAL A 94 1.33 1.50 7.79
N THR A 95 0.02 1.73 7.90
CA THR A 95 -0.91 1.67 6.76
C THR A 95 -0.52 2.66 5.66
N ILE A 96 -0.24 3.92 6.02
CA ILE A 96 0.11 4.92 4.99
C ILE A 96 1.46 4.63 4.33
N LEU A 97 2.41 4.07 5.09
CA LEU A 97 3.70 3.65 4.54
C LEU A 97 3.54 2.42 3.64
N ALA A 98 2.70 1.45 3.99
CA ALA A 98 2.38 0.32 3.13
C ALA A 98 1.81 0.78 1.78
N ASP A 99 0.83 1.69 1.80
CA ASP A 99 0.26 2.29 0.60
C ASP A 99 1.32 3.07 -0.21
N LEU A 100 2.14 3.88 0.46
CA LEU A 100 3.20 4.65 -0.19
C LEU A 100 4.21 3.75 -0.90
N PHE A 101 4.66 2.67 -0.25
CA PHE A 101 5.63 1.74 -0.83
C PHE A 101 5.05 0.89 -1.95
N GLU A 102 3.75 0.59 -1.92
CA GLU A 102 3.07 -0.03 -3.07
C GLU A 102 3.21 0.85 -4.31
N ASP A 103 3.02 2.17 -4.20
CA ASP A 103 3.17 3.11 -5.32
C ASP A 103 4.64 3.38 -5.69
N VAL A 104 5.50 3.60 -4.69
CA VAL A 104 6.91 4.00 -4.87
C VAL A 104 7.74 2.86 -5.46
N CYS A 105 7.47 1.61 -5.06
CA CYS A 105 8.23 0.44 -5.49
C CYS A 105 7.62 -0.32 -6.65
N LYS A 106 6.40 -0.01 -7.11
CA LYS A 106 5.75 -0.77 -8.19
C LYS A 106 6.60 -0.88 -9.44
N GLN A 107 7.31 0.18 -9.80
CA GLN A 107 7.83 0.33 -11.16
C GLN A 107 9.21 0.99 -11.26
N VAL A 108 9.83 1.41 -10.14
CA VAL A 108 11.08 2.16 -10.13
C VAL A 108 12.18 1.34 -9.45
N MET A 109 13.11 0.80 -10.24
CA MET A 109 14.16 -0.07 -9.73
C MET A 109 15.05 0.58 -8.66
N PRO A 110 15.52 1.84 -8.85
CA PRO A 110 16.27 2.53 -7.80
C PRO A 110 15.52 2.62 -6.47
N ASN A 111 14.19 2.77 -6.51
CA ASN A 111 13.37 2.88 -5.30
C ASN A 111 13.32 1.55 -4.55
N LYS A 112 13.17 0.43 -5.27
CA LYS A 112 13.25 -0.92 -4.70
C LYS A 112 14.62 -1.18 -4.07
N GLN A 113 15.71 -0.85 -4.77
CA GLN A 113 17.06 -1.03 -4.25
C GLN A 113 17.28 -0.21 -2.98
N GLU A 114 16.82 1.04 -2.96
CA GLU A 114 16.89 1.88 -1.78
C GLU A 114 16.03 1.33 -0.62
N ALA A 115 14.84 0.80 -0.92
CA ALA A 115 13.95 0.22 0.08
C ALA A 115 14.54 -1.04 0.73
N LEU A 116 15.19 -1.90 -0.07
CA LEU A 116 15.92 -3.05 0.43
C LEU A 116 17.10 -2.61 1.32
N LYS A 117 17.91 -1.64 0.88
CA LYS A 117 19.05 -1.12 1.66
C LYS A 117 18.63 -0.46 2.97
N ALA A 118 17.51 0.25 2.96
CA ALA A 118 17.02 0.97 4.12
C ALA A 118 16.31 0.08 5.16
N GLY A 119 16.12 -1.21 4.88
CA GLY A 119 15.43 -2.13 5.80
C GLY A 119 13.91 -1.95 5.84
N VAL A 120 13.29 -1.46 4.76
CA VAL A 120 11.83 -1.33 4.66
C VAL A 120 11.14 -2.68 4.78
N LEU A 121 11.73 -3.71 4.17
CA LEU A 121 11.23 -5.08 4.21
C LEU A 121 11.15 -5.59 5.65
N ALA A 122 12.25 -5.49 6.40
CA ALA A 122 12.29 -5.87 7.82
C ALA A 122 11.27 -5.07 8.64
N GLY A 123 11.12 -3.76 8.37
CA GLY A 123 10.14 -2.90 9.03
C GLY A 123 8.68 -3.37 8.85
N PHE A 124 8.29 -3.78 7.65
CA PHE A 124 6.94 -4.32 7.41
C PHE A 124 6.73 -5.68 8.08
N LEU A 125 7.73 -6.57 8.04
CA LEU A 125 7.64 -7.87 8.70
C LEU A 125 7.57 -7.72 10.23
N GLU A 126 8.29 -6.75 10.79
CA GLU A 126 8.20 -6.37 12.20
C GLU A 126 6.79 -5.84 12.52
N ALA A 127 6.22 -4.96 11.70
CA ALA A 127 4.86 -4.46 11.92
C ALA A 127 3.82 -5.59 11.90
N VAL A 128 3.94 -6.55 10.96
CA VAL A 128 3.11 -7.76 10.93
C VAL A 128 3.27 -8.55 12.23
N LEU A 129 4.52 -8.82 12.66
CA LEU A 129 4.81 -9.51 13.91
C LEU A 129 4.22 -8.82 15.14
N GLN A 130 4.25 -7.49 15.21
CA GLN A 130 3.65 -6.76 16.32
C GLN A 130 2.13 -6.98 16.39
N VAL A 131 1.44 -7.00 15.25
CA VAL A 131 0.01 -7.30 15.20
C VAL A 131 -0.25 -8.74 15.65
N VAL A 132 0.57 -9.68 15.19
CA VAL A 132 0.49 -11.10 15.56
C VAL A 132 0.71 -11.34 17.05
N VAL A 133 1.75 -10.74 17.63
CA VAL A 133 2.15 -10.97 19.03
C VAL A 133 1.19 -10.29 20.00
N VAL A 134 0.61 -9.13 19.63
CA VAL A 134 -0.31 -8.37 20.49
C VAL A 134 -1.76 -8.79 20.30
N GLY A 135 -2.10 -9.47 19.21
CA GLY A 135 -3.45 -9.94 18.92
C GLY A 135 -4.02 -10.84 20.03
N PRO A 136 -5.36 -10.90 20.19
CA PRO A 136 -6.00 -11.83 21.11
C PRO A 136 -5.50 -13.25 20.84
N ALA A 137 -5.40 -14.07 21.90
CA ALA A 137 -4.84 -15.42 21.86
C ALA A 137 -5.52 -16.30 20.80
N GLY A 138 -4.99 -16.28 19.57
CA GLY A 138 -5.52 -16.98 18.41
C GLY A 138 -5.85 -16.05 17.23
N PHE A 139 -5.25 -16.32 16.07
CA PHE A 139 -5.58 -15.66 14.79
C PHE A 139 -7.05 -15.77 14.40
N SER A 140 -7.78 -16.74 14.94
CA SER A 140 -9.22 -16.92 14.72
C SER A 140 -10.06 -15.71 15.16
N LEU A 141 -9.48 -14.79 15.94
CA LEU A 141 -10.12 -13.57 16.44
C LEU A 141 -9.47 -12.28 15.92
N LEU A 142 -8.65 -12.34 14.86
CA LEU A 142 -8.13 -11.11 14.25
C LEU A 142 -9.29 -10.22 13.83
N ARG A 143 -9.25 -8.98 14.29
CA ARG A 143 -10.19 -7.95 13.84
C ARG A 143 -9.97 -7.72 12.35
N GLN A 144 -11.02 -7.35 11.63
CA GLN A 144 -10.93 -7.03 10.20
C GLN A 144 -9.81 -6.01 9.91
N GLU A 145 -9.69 -4.97 10.74
CA GLU A 145 -8.64 -3.96 10.62
C GLU A 145 -7.21 -4.52 10.77
N GLU A 146 -7.03 -5.59 11.56
CA GLU A 146 -5.72 -6.25 11.73
C GLU A 146 -5.37 -7.08 10.51
N ALA A 147 -6.36 -7.80 9.97
CA ALA A 147 -6.18 -8.55 8.74
C ALA A 147 -5.85 -7.61 7.56
N GLU A 148 -6.54 -6.47 7.45
CA GLU A 148 -6.27 -5.45 6.43
C GLU A 148 -4.87 -4.84 6.57
N LEU A 149 -4.43 -4.57 7.80
CA LEU A 149 -3.08 -4.06 8.08
C LEU A 149 -2.00 -5.09 7.72
N ILE A 150 -2.17 -6.36 8.13
CA ILE A 150 -1.25 -7.45 7.78
C ILE A 150 -1.17 -7.60 6.27
N GLU A 151 -2.31 -7.64 5.58
CA GLU A 151 -2.35 -7.76 4.12
C GLU A 151 -1.65 -6.58 3.45
N GLY A 152 -1.89 -5.35 3.91
CA GLY A 152 -1.21 -4.15 3.41
C GLY A 152 0.31 -4.23 3.56
N CYS A 153 0.79 -4.65 4.73
CA CYS A 153 2.23 -4.82 4.99
C CYS A 153 2.84 -5.91 4.11
N LEU A 154 2.18 -7.06 3.97
CA LEU A 154 2.66 -8.16 3.12
C LEU A 154 2.70 -7.77 1.65
N ARG A 155 1.69 -7.02 1.17
CA ARG A 155 1.67 -6.47 -0.18
C ARG A 155 2.80 -5.48 -0.41
N ALA A 156 3.05 -4.57 0.53
CA ALA A 156 4.15 -3.62 0.43
C ALA A 156 5.52 -4.32 0.46
N ALA A 157 5.70 -5.30 1.34
CA ALA A 157 6.89 -6.15 1.39
C ALA A 157 7.09 -6.91 0.07
N GLU A 158 6.01 -7.42 -0.55
CA GLU A 158 6.07 -8.05 -1.86
C GLU A 158 6.55 -7.05 -2.90
N MET A 159 5.97 -5.85 -2.95
CA MET A 159 6.38 -4.83 -3.92
C MET A 159 7.84 -4.39 -3.76
N VAL A 160 8.38 -4.39 -2.54
CA VAL A 160 9.80 -4.08 -2.29
C VAL A 160 10.72 -5.20 -2.80
N SER A 161 10.32 -6.46 -2.62
CA SER A 161 11.17 -7.63 -2.89
C SER A 161 11.00 -8.26 -4.27
N ILE A 162 9.87 -8.01 -4.95
CA ILE A 162 9.59 -8.59 -6.27
C ILE A 162 10.51 -7.99 -7.33
N THR A 163 10.96 -8.85 -8.24
CA THR A 163 11.69 -8.44 -9.44
C THR A 163 10.87 -7.44 -10.28
N PRO A 164 11.51 -6.45 -10.92
CA PRO A 164 10.83 -5.25 -11.43
C PRO A 164 9.96 -5.48 -12.67
N THR A 165 10.41 -6.30 -13.64
CA THR A 165 9.73 -6.54 -14.91
C THR A 165 10.11 -7.91 -15.47
N ASN A 166 9.35 -8.43 -16.44
CA ASN A 166 9.71 -9.65 -17.17
C ASN A 166 11.07 -9.53 -17.87
N GLY A 167 11.39 -8.34 -18.39
CA GLY A 167 12.70 -8.07 -19.00
C GLY A 167 13.86 -8.19 -18.02
N PHE A 168 13.63 -8.13 -16.70
CA PHE A 168 14.66 -8.37 -15.69
C PHE A 168 15.31 -9.74 -15.87
N TYR A 169 14.54 -10.77 -16.24
CA TYR A 169 15.06 -12.11 -16.47
C TYR A 169 15.90 -12.24 -17.74
N ASP A 170 15.85 -11.26 -18.63
CA ASP A 170 16.72 -11.18 -19.81
C ASP A 170 18.00 -10.37 -19.54
N THR A 171 18.11 -9.72 -18.37
CA THR A 171 19.30 -8.93 -18.02
C THR A 171 20.52 -9.82 -17.77
N PRO A 172 21.75 -9.27 -17.96
CA PRO A 172 22.98 -10.02 -17.67
C PRO A 172 23.01 -10.53 -16.22
N LEU A 173 23.56 -11.73 -16.01
CA LEU A 173 23.63 -12.38 -14.69
C LEU A 173 24.25 -11.48 -13.60
N LYS A 174 25.25 -10.66 -13.95
CA LYS A 174 25.85 -9.68 -13.03
C LYS A 174 24.82 -8.70 -12.45
N VAL A 175 23.87 -8.26 -13.26
CA VAL A 175 22.80 -7.32 -12.86
C VAL A 175 21.81 -8.00 -11.93
N LYS A 176 21.44 -9.25 -12.24
CA LYS A 176 20.59 -10.08 -11.38
C LYS A 176 21.24 -10.32 -10.02
N ASN A 177 22.52 -10.72 -10.02
CA ASN A 177 23.28 -10.98 -8.80
C ASN A 177 23.40 -9.74 -7.92
N GLU A 178 23.53 -8.53 -8.49
CA GLU A 178 23.51 -7.30 -7.69
C GLU A 178 22.18 -7.10 -6.97
N PHE A 179 21.05 -7.30 -7.66
CA PHE A 179 19.74 -7.19 -7.04
C PHE A 179 19.50 -8.27 -5.99
N PHE A 180 19.81 -9.53 -6.32
CA PHE A 180 19.64 -10.65 -5.39
C PHE A 180 20.57 -10.55 -4.19
N ALA A 181 21.78 -9.97 -4.33
CA ALA A 181 22.64 -9.67 -3.19
C ALA A 181 22.01 -8.64 -2.25
N LEU A 182 21.35 -7.60 -2.78
CA LEU A 182 20.61 -6.64 -1.97
C LEU A 182 19.41 -7.29 -1.28
N GLY A 183 18.66 -8.10 -2.01
CA GLY A 183 17.55 -8.88 -1.44
C GLY A 183 18.03 -9.78 -0.31
N LYS A 184 19.09 -10.57 -0.55
CA LYS A 184 19.72 -11.45 0.44
C LYS A 184 20.16 -10.69 1.68
N ALA A 185 20.80 -9.53 1.52
CA ALA A 185 21.19 -8.68 2.64
C ALA A 185 19.97 -8.20 3.44
N ALA A 186 18.92 -7.70 2.76
CA ALA A 186 17.70 -7.23 3.40
C ALA A 186 16.94 -8.34 4.15
N TRP A 187 16.96 -9.57 3.63
CA TRP A 187 16.38 -10.76 4.28
C TRP A 187 17.26 -11.33 5.41
N SER A 188 18.52 -10.93 5.48
CA SER A 188 19.47 -11.39 6.52
C SER A 188 19.59 -10.40 7.68
N ASP A 189 19.09 -9.17 7.53
CA ASP A 189 19.03 -8.18 8.60
C ASP A 189 17.82 -8.44 9.52
N THR A 190 17.98 -9.39 10.43
CA THR A 190 16.87 -10.00 11.18
C THR A 190 16.99 -9.90 12.70
N GLU A 191 17.94 -9.12 13.21
CA GLU A 191 18.19 -8.99 14.67
C GLU A 191 16.89 -8.62 15.43
N ARG A 192 16.13 -7.68 14.87
CA ARG A 192 14.86 -7.22 15.45
C ARG A 192 13.74 -8.24 15.32
N LEU A 193 13.69 -8.99 14.21
CA LEU A 193 12.69 -10.03 13.99
C LEU A 193 12.88 -11.17 14.99
N SER A 194 14.13 -11.54 15.28
CA SER A 194 14.48 -12.60 16.24
C SER A 194 13.83 -12.38 17.60
N ALA A 195 13.99 -11.18 18.17
CA ALA A 195 13.43 -10.83 19.48
C ALA A 195 11.89 -10.89 19.52
N LEU A 196 11.23 -10.63 18.39
CA LEU A 196 9.77 -10.70 18.29
C LEU A 196 9.26 -12.11 18.05
N LEU A 197 9.99 -12.92 17.27
CA LEU A 197 9.66 -14.32 17.00
C LEU A 197 9.67 -15.18 18.26
N GLU A 198 10.53 -14.87 19.23
CA GLU A 198 10.51 -15.54 20.54
C GLU A 198 9.23 -15.29 21.34
N ARG A 199 8.45 -14.27 20.98
CA ARG A 199 7.18 -13.93 21.63
C ARG A 199 5.96 -14.46 20.87
N VAL A 200 6.17 -15.04 19.69
CA VAL A 200 5.08 -15.58 18.88
C VAL A 200 4.52 -16.84 19.53
N PRO A 201 3.19 -16.98 19.66
CA PRO A 201 2.56 -18.20 20.16
C PRO A 201 2.58 -19.29 19.08
N TRP A 202 3.72 -19.99 18.97
CA TRP A 202 3.91 -21.06 17.99
C TRP A 202 2.93 -22.23 18.25
N PRO A 203 2.28 -22.78 17.21
CA PRO A 203 1.52 -24.02 17.32
C PRO A 203 2.40 -25.16 17.84
N THR A 204 1.82 -26.08 18.60
CA THR A 204 2.53 -27.26 19.14
C THR A 204 3.13 -28.16 18.05
N GLU A 205 2.50 -28.18 16.88
CA GLU A 205 2.89 -28.92 15.70
C GLU A 205 3.93 -28.19 14.84
N PHE A 206 4.31 -26.96 15.20
CA PHE A 206 5.32 -26.21 14.49
C PHE A 206 6.71 -26.83 14.77
N PRO A 207 7.49 -27.18 13.74
CA PRO A 207 8.76 -27.87 13.91
C PRO A 207 9.81 -26.96 14.56
N SER A 208 10.96 -27.56 14.92
CA SER A 208 12.11 -26.79 15.40
C SER A 208 12.44 -25.65 14.44
N ARG A 209 12.75 -24.48 15.00
CA ARG A 209 13.13 -23.26 14.27
C ARG A 209 14.65 -23.14 14.09
N GLU A 210 15.42 -24.04 14.69
CA GLU A 210 16.87 -24.03 14.61
C GLU A 210 17.34 -24.16 13.15
N GLY A 211 18.29 -23.30 12.76
CA GLY A 211 18.82 -23.28 11.39
C GLY A 211 17.90 -22.67 10.33
N VAL A 212 16.75 -22.10 10.70
CA VAL A 212 15.80 -21.47 9.77
C VAL A 212 15.94 -19.95 9.86
N ASN A 213 16.08 -19.25 8.73
CA ASN A 213 16.09 -17.78 8.70
C ASN A 213 14.75 -17.18 9.22
N GLU A 214 14.82 -16.08 9.95
CA GLU A 214 13.69 -15.49 10.69
C GLU A 214 12.50 -15.09 9.79
N PRO A 215 12.70 -14.38 8.66
CA PRO A 215 11.65 -14.17 7.67
C PRO A 215 10.95 -15.45 7.21
N LEU A 216 11.70 -16.53 6.99
CA LEU A 216 11.11 -17.81 6.59
C LEU A 216 10.28 -18.42 7.73
N GLN A 217 10.74 -18.32 8.98
CA GLN A 217 9.94 -18.73 10.15
C GLN A 217 8.61 -17.96 10.21
N LEU A 218 8.67 -16.62 10.03
CA LEU A 218 7.49 -15.77 10.01
C LEU A 218 6.53 -16.12 8.87
N LEU A 219 7.02 -16.29 7.65
CA LEU A 219 6.17 -16.60 6.51
C LEU A 219 5.52 -17.99 6.67
N ALA A 220 6.25 -18.99 7.14
CA ALA A 220 5.70 -20.31 7.45
C ALA A 220 4.64 -20.25 8.57
N PHE A 221 4.88 -19.44 9.61
CA PHE A 221 3.90 -19.16 10.64
C PHE A 221 2.63 -18.54 10.04
N LEU A 222 2.75 -17.45 9.27
CA LEU A 222 1.60 -16.77 8.67
C LEU A 222 0.79 -17.70 7.76
N LEU A 223 1.43 -18.57 6.98
CA LEU A 223 0.74 -19.56 6.15
C LEU A 223 -0.07 -20.59 6.96
N SER A 224 0.32 -20.83 8.21
CA SER A 224 -0.38 -21.75 9.11
C SER A 224 -1.66 -21.13 9.68
N TYR A 225 -1.73 -19.80 9.73
CA TYR A 225 -2.81 -19.07 10.39
C TYR A 225 -3.70 -18.26 9.45
N LEU A 226 -3.17 -17.83 8.31
CA LEU A 226 -3.97 -17.13 7.31
C LEU A 226 -4.96 -18.13 6.71
N PRO A 227 -6.27 -17.82 6.76
CA PRO A 227 -7.30 -18.73 6.28
C PRO A 227 -7.15 -18.90 4.77
N GLY A 228 -7.07 -20.16 4.34
CA GLY A 228 -6.96 -20.63 2.96
C GLY A 228 -6.60 -19.55 1.93
N LEU A 229 -7.60 -19.09 1.20
CA LEU A 229 -7.43 -18.28 -0.01
C LEU A 229 -7.47 -16.77 0.16
N SER A 230 -7.12 -16.30 1.36
CA SER A 230 -7.00 -14.87 1.61
C SER A 230 -5.98 -14.21 0.67
N ILE A 231 -6.16 -12.90 0.44
CA ILE A 231 -5.19 -12.10 -0.30
C ILE A 231 -3.82 -12.09 0.42
N GLY A 232 -3.83 -12.14 1.75
CA GLY A 232 -2.62 -12.30 2.57
C GLY A 232 -1.84 -13.57 2.23
N THR A 233 -2.52 -14.71 2.04
CA THR A 233 -1.87 -15.98 1.65
C THR A 233 -1.08 -15.82 0.35
N LYS A 234 -1.68 -15.19 -0.67
CA LYS A 234 -0.99 -14.91 -1.95
C LYS A 234 0.32 -14.14 -1.70
N HIS A 235 0.26 -13.06 -0.92
CA HIS A 235 1.43 -12.23 -0.65
C HIS A 235 2.51 -13.00 0.13
N CYS A 236 2.13 -13.83 1.11
CA CYS A 236 3.09 -14.71 1.81
C CYS A 236 3.80 -15.69 0.87
N VAL A 237 3.05 -16.36 -0.02
CA VAL A 237 3.62 -17.31 -0.97
C VAL A 237 4.54 -16.60 -1.96
N GLN A 238 4.17 -15.39 -2.42
CA GLN A 238 5.04 -14.59 -3.29
C GLN A 238 6.30 -14.12 -2.57
N LEU A 239 6.21 -13.75 -1.29
CA LEU A 239 7.38 -13.42 -0.47
C LEU A 239 8.32 -14.61 -0.28
N LEU A 240 7.80 -15.83 -0.12
CA LEU A 240 8.62 -17.05 -0.10
C LEU A 240 9.38 -17.24 -1.41
N LYS A 241 8.72 -16.98 -2.55
CA LYS A 241 9.36 -17.02 -3.87
C LYS A 241 10.50 -16.01 -3.93
N ASN A 242 10.21 -14.75 -3.63
CA ASN A 242 11.18 -13.65 -3.66
C ASN A 242 12.37 -13.91 -2.72
N LEU A 243 12.12 -14.49 -1.54
CA LEU A 243 13.16 -14.93 -0.62
C LEU A 243 14.04 -16.00 -1.27
N SER A 244 13.45 -17.04 -1.86
CA SER A 244 14.20 -18.13 -2.49
C SER A 244 15.07 -17.68 -3.67
N GLU A 245 14.63 -16.67 -4.42
CA GLU A 245 15.39 -16.11 -5.55
C GLU A 245 16.72 -15.49 -5.08
N GLY A 246 16.75 -14.93 -3.87
CA GLY A 246 17.98 -14.43 -3.23
C GLY A 246 18.96 -15.53 -2.81
N TRP A 247 18.52 -16.79 -2.74
CA TRP A 247 19.28 -17.97 -2.32
C TRP A 247 19.34 -19.03 -3.41
N GLU A 248 19.60 -18.62 -4.66
CA GLU A 248 19.82 -19.53 -5.79
C GLU A 248 18.64 -20.51 -6.02
N ALA A 249 17.42 -20.02 -5.77
CA ALA A 249 16.20 -20.80 -5.85
C ALA A 249 16.16 -21.98 -4.88
N THR A 250 16.68 -21.74 -3.67
CA THR A 250 16.55 -22.59 -2.50
C THR A 250 16.09 -21.75 -1.32
N LEU A 251 15.47 -22.38 -0.32
CA LEU A 251 15.09 -21.69 0.91
C LEU A 251 16.29 -21.61 1.86
N PRO A 252 16.45 -20.50 2.61
CA PRO A 252 17.52 -20.33 3.59
C PRO A 252 17.27 -21.16 4.85
N VAL A 253 17.40 -22.48 4.73
CA VAL A 253 17.27 -23.47 5.80
C VAL A 253 18.55 -24.29 5.88
N LYS A 254 19.17 -24.32 7.06
CA LYS A 254 20.33 -25.14 7.36
C LYS A 254 19.90 -26.40 8.11
N ASP A 255 20.06 -27.55 7.47
CA ASP A 255 19.96 -28.88 8.08
C ASP A 255 18.67 -29.12 8.90
N ASN A 256 17.54 -28.59 8.44
CA ASN A 256 16.24 -28.74 9.12
C ASN A 256 15.16 -29.32 8.18
N PRO A 257 15.22 -30.65 7.89
CA PRO A 257 14.26 -31.30 7.01
C PRO A 257 12.84 -31.32 7.59
N ALA A 258 12.69 -31.31 8.91
CA ALA A 258 11.38 -31.25 9.57
C ALA A 258 10.64 -29.95 9.25
N PHE A 259 11.35 -28.81 9.23
CA PHE A 259 10.78 -27.52 8.82
C PHE A 259 10.36 -27.51 7.35
N LEU A 260 11.19 -28.05 6.47
CA LEU A 260 10.89 -28.12 5.05
C LEU A 260 9.70 -29.04 4.76
N GLU A 261 9.61 -30.20 5.43
CA GLU A 261 8.48 -31.12 5.29
C GLU A 261 7.18 -30.51 5.83
N PHE A 262 7.26 -29.77 6.94
CA PHE A 262 6.13 -28.98 7.43
C PHE A 262 5.63 -27.98 6.37
N LEU A 263 6.55 -27.21 5.77
CA LEU A 263 6.19 -26.23 4.75
C LEU A 263 5.61 -26.91 3.51
N ARG A 264 6.20 -28.04 3.07
CA ARG A 264 5.73 -28.87 1.96
C ARG A 264 4.30 -29.34 2.17
N ARG A 265 4.01 -29.88 3.36
CA ARG A 265 2.66 -30.32 3.75
C ARG A 265 1.69 -29.16 3.72
N ARG A 266 2.04 -28.01 4.32
CA ARG A 266 1.14 -26.85 4.35
C ARG A 266 0.84 -26.30 2.96
N ILE A 267 1.83 -26.23 2.07
CA ILE A 267 1.62 -25.85 0.66
C ILE A 267 0.68 -26.83 -0.05
N SER A 268 0.84 -28.13 0.22
CA SER A 268 -0.01 -29.17 -0.36
C SER A 268 -1.46 -29.05 0.14
N ASP A 269 -1.65 -28.73 1.43
CA ASP A 269 -2.98 -28.46 1.99
C ASP A 269 -3.62 -27.25 1.33
N LEU A 270 -2.90 -26.13 1.19
CA LEU A 270 -3.38 -24.93 0.48
C LEU A 270 -3.76 -25.22 -0.99
N HIS A 271 -2.96 -26.03 -1.67
CA HIS A 271 -3.25 -26.46 -3.04
C HIS A 271 -4.53 -27.31 -3.11
N LYS A 272 -4.73 -28.20 -2.13
CA LYS A 272 -5.95 -29.00 -2.02
C LYS A 272 -7.16 -28.12 -1.72
N GLU A 273 -7.06 -27.18 -0.79
CA GLU A 273 -8.10 -26.20 -0.45
C GLU A 273 -8.55 -25.41 -1.71
N LEU A 274 -7.60 -24.94 -2.53
CA LEU A 274 -7.87 -24.34 -3.85
C LEU A 274 -8.62 -25.27 -4.78
N SER A 275 -8.13 -26.50 -4.93
CA SER A 275 -8.73 -27.49 -5.81
C SER A 275 -10.17 -27.81 -5.40
N ASP A 276 -10.42 -27.93 -4.10
CA ASP A 276 -11.74 -28.18 -3.53
C ASP A 276 -12.67 -26.97 -3.72
N GLU A 277 -12.17 -25.74 -3.60
CA GLU A 277 -12.93 -24.52 -3.90
C GLU A 277 -13.34 -24.46 -5.38
N LYS A 278 -12.44 -24.77 -6.32
CA LYS A 278 -12.77 -24.86 -7.75
C LYS A 278 -13.86 -25.89 -8.02
N GLN A 279 -13.76 -27.07 -7.41
CA GLN A 279 -14.78 -28.11 -7.53
C GLN A 279 -16.12 -27.66 -6.95
N ARG A 280 -16.10 -26.96 -5.81
CA ARG A 280 -17.28 -26.39 -5.20
C ARG A 280 -17.97 -25.40 -6.13
N TRP A 281 -17.24 -24.45 -6.73
CA TRP A 281 -17.80 -23.53 -7.71
C TRP A 281 -18.45 -24.25 -8.89
N SER A 282 -17.82 -25.32 -9.39
CA SER A 282 -18.39 -26.15 -10.45
C SER A 282 -19.68 -26.87 -10.02
N ARG A 283 -19.76 -27.38 -8.79
CA ARG A 283 -20.96 -28.06 -8.26
C ARG A 283 -22.11 -27.09 -7.98
N GLU A 284 -21.80 -25.90 -7.50
CA GLU A 284 -22.79 -24.86 -7.18
C GLU A 284 -23.23 -24.06 -8.41
N GLY A 285 -22.67 -24.35 -9.59
CA GLY A 285 -22.97 -23.61 -10.83
C GLY A 285 -22.55 -22.14 -10.77
N ILE A 286 -21.56 -21.82 -9.93
CA ILE A 286 -21.06 -20.45 -9.77
C ILE A 286 -20.30 -20.08 -11.03
N VAL A 287 -20.84 -19.11 -11.77
CA VAL A 287 -20.16 -18.50 -12.91
C VAL A 287 -19.11 -17.53 -12.38
N ILE A 288 -17.86 -17.97 -12.38
CA ILE A 288 -16.73 -17.16 -11.96
C ILE A 288 -16.40 -16.19 -13.09
N GLY A 289 -16.26 -14.89 -12.77
CA GLY A 289 -15.79 -13.92 -13.74
C GLY A 289 -14.40 -14.29 -14.26
N MET A 290 -14.09 -13.94 -15.51
CA MET A 290 -12.79 -14.26 -16.13
C MET A 290 -11.60 -13.78 -15.28
N VAL A 291 -11.73 -12.62 -14.63
CA VAL A 291 -10.70 -12.05 -13.74
C VAL A 291 -10.45 -12.95 -12.52
N ASP A 292 -11.51 -13.41 -11.86
CA ASP A 292 -11.40 -14.25 -10.68
C ASP A 292 -10.82 -15.64 -11.03
N LEU A 293 -11.19 -16.18 -12.20
CA LEU A 293 -10.62 -17.43 -12.71
C LEU A 293 -9.11 -17.29 -12.99
N VAL A 294 -8.68 -16.17 -13.57
CA VAL A 294 -7.27 -15.86 -13.80
C VAL A 294 -6.50 -15.75 -12.49
N LEU A 295 -7.03 -14.98 -11.52
CA LEU A 295 -6.40 -14.83 -10.21
C LEU A 295 -6.32 -16.17 -9.47
N PHE A 296 -7.33 -17.02 -9.62
CA PHE A 296 -7.36 -18.36 -9.06
C PHE A 296 -6.27 -19.25 -9.67
N GLN A 297 -6.14 -19.26 -11.00
CA GLN A 297 -5.07 -20.02 -11.69
C GLN A 297 -3.67 -19.54 -11.29
N GLN A 298 -3.47 -18.23 -11.16
CA GLN A 298 -2.20 -17.67 -10.68
C GLN A 298 -1.82 -18.21 -9.30
N ARG A 299 -2.78 -18.36 -8.39
CA ARG A 299 -2.53 -18.89 -7.05
C ARG A 299 -2.10 -20.36 -7.07
N ILE A 300 -2.73 -21.18 -7.92
CA ILE A 300 -2.32 -22.59 -8.11
C ILE A 300 -0.88 -22.66 -8.61
N LEU A 301 -0.58 -21.95 -9.70
CA LEU A 301 0.77 -21.94 -10.29
C LEU A 301 1.83 -21.48 -9.28
N LEU A 302 1.51 -20.43 -8.51
CA LEU A 302 2.42 -19.93 -7.49
C LEU A 302 2.69 -20.97 -6.39
N LEU A 303 1.68 -21.73 -5.96
CA LEU A 303 1.88 -22.81 -4.97
C LEU A 303 2.69 -23.97 -5.55
N GLU A 304 2.47 -24.33 -6.82
CA GLU A 304 3.28 -25.35 -7.50
C GLU A 304 4.75 -24.92 -7.58
N GLU A 305 5.02 -23.65 -7.90
CA GLU A 305 6.37 -23.09 -7.89
C GLU A 305 7.03 -23.17 -6.51
N ILE A 306 6.33 -22.76 -5.44
CA ILE A 306 6.90 -22.87 -4.09
C ILE A 306 7.11 -24.34 -3.69
N ARG A 307 6.20 -25.25 -4.07
CA ARG A 307 6.40 -26.68 -3.81
C ARG A 307 7.68 -27.18 -4.47
N LEU A 308 7.95 -26.80 -5.73
CA LEU A 308 9.19 -27.15 -6.41
C LEU A 308 10.43 -26.55 -5.72
N LEU A 309 10.33 -25.33 -5.20
CA LEU A 309 11.43 -24.70 -4.43
C LEU A 309 11.71 -25.42 -3.11
N VAL A 310 10.66 -25.85 -2.40
CA VAL A 310 10.80 -26.67 -1.19
C VAL A 310 11.45 -28.01 -1.54
N ASP A 311 10.98 -28.67 -2.60
CA ASP A 311 11.52 -29.95 -3.06
C ASP A 311 13.01 -29.84 -3.45
N ARG A 312 13.43 -28.76 -4.13
CA ARG A 312 14.85 -28.49 -4.43
C ARG A 312 15.70 -28.21 -3.20
N THR A 313 15.10 -27.63 -2.16
CA THR A 313 15.80 -27.38 -0.90
C THR A 313 16.01 -28.68 -0.12
N LEU A 314 15.01 -29.58 -0.15
CA LEU A 314 15.07 -30.92 0.42
C LEU A 314 16.03 -31.85 -0.33
N ASP A 315 16.02 -31.78 -1.67
CA ASP A 315 16.81 -32.65 -2.54
C ASP A 315 17.72 -31.81 -3.44
N PRO A 316 19.01 -31.65 -3.05
CA PRO A 316 20.00 -30.94 -3.84
C PRO A 316 20.20 -31.51 -5.26
N SER A 317 19.86 -32.78 -5.52
CA SER A 317 19.96 -33.37 -6.86
C SER A 317 18.99 -32.71 -7.86
N LEU A 318 17.92 -32.07 -7.36
CA LEU A 318 16.99 -31.31 -8.17
C LEU A 318 17.51 -29.92 -8.55
N ARG A 319 18.68 -29.47 -8.07
CA ARG A 319 19.20 -28.12 -8.34
C ARG A 319 19.50 -27.87 -9.83
N ASP A 320 19.93 -28.90 -10.55
CA ASP A 320 20.25 -28.82 -11.98
C ASP A 320 19.00 -28.90 -12.86
N THR A 321 17.84 -29.22 -12.30
CA THR A 321 16.58 -29.13 -13.05
C THR A 321 16.34 -27.67 -13.39
N THR A 322 16.07 -27.39 -14.67
CA THR A 322 15.69 -26.04 -15.10
C THR A 322 14.40 -25.68 -14.41
N ILE A 323 14.43 -24.70 -13.50
CA ILE A 323 13.20 -24.09 -13.02
C ILE A 323 12.59 -23.40 -14.23
N PRO A 324 11.39 -23.79 -14.64
CA PRO A 324 10.75 -23.12 -15.74
C PRO A 324 10.16 -21.82 -15.18
N TYR A 325 11.01 -20.83 -14.90
CA TYR A 325 10.61 -19.46 -14.55
C TYR A 325 9.73 -18.79 -15.62
N LYS A 326 9.48 -19.48 -16.74
CA LYS A 326 8.62 -19.06 -17.84
C LYS A 326 7.11 -19.09 -17.52
N HIS A 327 6.65 -19.68 -16.41
CA HIS A 327 5.22 -20.04 -16.31
C HIS A 327 4.27 -19.04 -15.64
N THR A 328 4.71 -18.14 -14.74
CA THR A 328 3.71 -17.31 -14.01
C THR A 328 3.09 -16.14 -14.77
N GLU A 329 3.68 -15.61 -15.85
CA GLU A 329 3.04 -14.51 -16.61
C GLU A 329 2.83 -14.76 -18.12
N ILE A 330 3.64 -15.60 -18.77
CA ILE A 330 3.55 -15.80 -20.23
C ILE A 330 2.24 -16.53 -20.63
N PHE A 331 1.79 -17.49 -19.81
CA PHE A 331 0.55 -18.24 -20.09
C PHE A 331 -0.72 -17.39 -20.00
N LEU A 332 -0.72 -16.36 -19.15
CA LEU A 332 -1.82 -15.41 -19.11
C LEU A 332 -1.82 -14.53 -20.35
N HIS A 333 -0.65 -14.13 -20.83
CA HIS A 333 -0.57 -13.27 -22.00
C HIS A 333 -1.03 -14.00 -23.27
N GLU A 334 -0.61 -15.24 -23.52
CA GLU A 334 -0.99 -15.94 -24.77
C GLU A 334 -2.43 -16.46 -24.75
N GLY A 335 -2.88 -17.09 -23.66
CA GLY A 335 -4.24 -17.64 -23.55
C GLY A 335 -5.32 -16.57 -23.50
N LEU A 336 -5.10 -15.47 -22.76
CA LEU A 336 -6.03 -14.34 -22.74
C LEU A 336 -5.98 -13.58 -24.07
N THR A 337 -4.81 -13.39 -24.68
CA THR A 337 -4.74 -12.72 -26.00
C THR A 337 -5.43 -13.54 -27.09
N ALA A 338 -5.36 -14.88 -27.05
CA ALA A 338 -6.06 -15.76 -27.99
C ALA A 338 -7.59 -15.69 -27.82
N ASN A 339 -8.11 -15.88 -26.60
CA ASN A 339 -9.56 -15.79 -26.34
C ASN A 339 -10.14 -14.38 -26.59
N PHE A 340 -9.34 -13.34 -26.39
CA PHE A 340 -9.76 -11.95 -26.65
C PHE A 340 -9.77 -11.62 -28.15
N ARG A 341 -8.84 -12.19 -28.94
CA ARG A 341 -8.85 -12.08 -30.42
C ARG A 341 -10.06 -12.75 -31.05
N GLU A 342 -10.53 -13.87 -30.49
CA GLU A 342 -11.72 -14.56 -31.00
C GLU A 342 -13.03 -13.83 -30.68
N THR A 343 -13.07 -13.04 -29.61
CA THR A 343 -14.30 -12.38 -29.13
C THR A 343 -14.39 -10.89 -29.47
N SER A 344 -13.31 -10.24 -29.92
CA SER A 344 -13.30 -8.81 -30.23
C SER A 344 -12.60 -8.50 -31.56
N ASN A 345 -13.39 -8.11 -32.57
CA ASN A 345 -12.95 -7.72 -33.92
C ASN A 345 -12.25 -6.32 -33.95
N HIS A 346 -11.47 -5.94 -32.94
CA HIS A 346 -10.79 -4.64 -32.90
C HIS A 346 -9.25 -4.78 -32.93
N PRO A 347 -8.58 -4.34 -34.02
CA PRO A 347 -7.13 -4.39 -34.13
C PRO A 347 -6.54 -3.11 -33.52
N THR A 348 -6.40 -3.06 -32.20
CA THR A 348 -5.43 -2.14 -31.59
C THR A 348 -5.03 -2.65 -30.21
N VAL A 349 -3.72 -2.70 -30.00
CA VAL A 349 -3.01 -3.20 -28.83
C VAL A 349 -3.62 -2.69 -27.52
N ILE A 350 -4.21 -3.59 -26.74
CA ILE A 350 -4.63 -3.36 -25.35
C ILE A 350 -4.22 -4.59 -24.51
N THR A 351 -2.95 -4.68 -24.14
CA THR A 351 -2.52 -5.60 -23.06
C THR A 351 -1.98 -4.86 -21.84
N HIS A 352 -1.63 -3.58 -21.97
CA HIS A 352 -1.15 -2.78 -20.83
C HIS A 352 -2.23 -1.98 -20.08
N LYS A 353 -3.42 -1.77 -20.68
CA LYS A 353 -4.47 -0.89 -20.13
C LYS A 353 -5.38 -1.59 -19.10
N TYR A 354 -5.65 -2.88 -19.26
CA TYR A 354 -6.57 -3.61 -18.35
C TYR A 354 -5.93 -4.01 -17.01
N LEU A 355 -4.61 -4.24 -16.95
CA LEU A 355 -3.88 -4.44 -15.68
C LEU A 355 -3.72 -3.13 -14.88
N THR A 356 -3.81 -1.98 -15.55
CA THR A 356 -3.85 -0.68 -14.87
C THR A 356 -5.27 -0.28 -14.44
N ASP A 357 -6.32 -0.74 -15.12
CA ASP A 357 -7.69 -0.30 -14.83
C ASP A 357 -8.31 -0.93 -13.56
N THR A 358 -8.02 -2.20 -13.22
CA THR A 358 -8.48 -2.78 -11.93
C THR A 358 -7.84 -2.13 -10.71
N ASN A 359 -6.62 -1.60 -10.86
CA ASN A 359 -5.93 -0.82 -9.82
C ASN A 359 -6.40 0.65 -9.79
N ASN A 360 -6.78 1.22 -10.95
CA ASN A 360 -7.38 2.54 -11.03
C ASN A 360 -8.78 2.56 -10.41
N GLU A 361 -9.57 1.49 -10.52
CA GLU A 361 -10.89 1.38 -9.88
C GLU A 361 -10.83 1.43 -8.35
N ARG A 362 -9.81 0.83 -7.73
CA ARG A 362 -9.59 0.91 -6.26
C ARG A 362 -9.08 2.29 -5.83
N GLY A 363 -8.19 2.91 -6.61
CA GLY A 363 -7.80 4.32 -6.42
C GLY A 363 -8.97 5.29 -6.64
N ILE A 364 -9.89 4.97 -7.56
CA ILE A 364 -11.16 5.68 -7.77
C ILE A 364 -12.13 5.41 -6.60
N ALA A 365 -12.18 4.20 -6.05
CA ALA A 365 -13.01 3.86 -4.89
C ALA A 365 -12.52 4.55 -3.61
N ARG A 366 -11.20 4.67 -3.39
CA ARG A 366 -10.60 5.49 -2.33
C ARG A 366 -10.89 6.98 -2.55
N ARG A 367 -10.75 7.49 -3.78
CA ARG A 367 -11.14 8.87 -4.14
C ARG A 367 -12.63 9.10 -3.88
N ARG A 368 -13.51 8.17 -4.26
CA ARG A 368 -14.96 8.22 -3.99
C ARG A 368 -15.26 8.16 -2.50
N SER A 369 -14.56 7.35 -1.71
CA SER A 369 -14.75 7.26 -0.25
C SER A 369 -14.28 8.52 0.47
N HIS A 370 -13.12 9.06 0.09
CA HIS A 370 -12.64 10.35 0.58
C HIS A 370 -13.55 11.51 0.13
N GLU A 371 -14.04 11.48 -1.11
CA GLU A 371 -14.97 12.48 -1.63
C GLU A 371 -16.37 12.35 -0.99
N LEU A 372 -16.82 11.13 -0.68
CA LEU A 372 -18.05 10.86 0.07
C LEU A 372 -17.90 11.35 1.52
N ALA A 373 -16.79 11.07 2.18
CA ALA A 373 -16.47 11.61 3.52
C ALA A 373 -16.42 13.15 3.50
N LYS A 374 -15.83 13.75 2.46
CA LYS A 374 -15.83 15.21 2.24
C LYS A 374 -17.23 15.75 1.95
N LYS A 375 -18.07 15.03 1.21
CA LYS A 375 -19.49 15.36 0.94
C LYS A 375 -20.36 15.21 2.19
N LEU A 376 -20.11 14.21 3.03
CA LEU A 376 -20.78 14.00 4.32
C LEU A 376 -20.40 15.12 5.31
N LYS A 377 -19.11 15.51 5.38
CA LYS A 377 -18.65 16.70 6.12
C LYS A 377 -19.25 18.00 5.56
N LYS A 378 -19.43 18.12 4.24
CA LYS A 378 -20.13 19.27 3.59
C LYS A 378 -21.64 19.27 3.86
N LYS A 379 -22.28 18.11 4.06
CA LYS A 379 -23.71 17.97 4.37
C LYS A 379 -24.07 18.34 5.82
N GLN A 380 -23.08 18.54 6.69
CA GLN A 380 -23.28 19.02 8.07
C GLN A 380 -23.10 20.53 8.25
N LYS A 381 -23.18 21.36 7.19
CA LYS A 381 -23.43 22.78 7.39
C LYS A 381 -24.92 22.98 7.66
N ALA A 382 -25.26 23.30 8.91
CA ALA A 382 -26.62 23.69 9.29
C ALA A 382 -27.17 24.75 8.31
N PRO A 383 -28.46 24.68 7.94
CA PRO A 383 -29.08 25.71 7.10
C PRO A 383 -28.88 27.07 7.75
N GLN A 384 -28.39 28.04 6.97
CA GLN A 384 -28.25 29.41 7.46
C GLN A 384 -29.58 30.14 7.25
N THR A 385 -30.24 30.47 8.35
CA THR A 385 -31.48 31.24 8.42
C THR A 385 -31.19 32.68 8.82
N CYS A 386 -32.07 33.61 8.44
CA CYS A 386 -32.05 34.97 8.98
C CYS A 386 -32.32 34.93 10.49
N ALA A 387 -31.45 35.52 11.30
CA ALA A 387 -31.63 35.53 12.76
C ALA A 387 -32.93 36.22 13.20
N ARG A 388 -33.45 37.16 12.40
CA ARG A 388 -34.69 37.87 12.71
C ARG A 388 -35.95 37.18 12.20
N CYS A 389 -36.02 36.92 10.90
CA CYS A 389 -37.24 36.46 10.24
C CYS A 389 -37.27 34.94 10.01
N ASN A 390 -36.21 34.23 10.38
CA ASN A 390 -36.03 32.78 10.21
C ASN A 390 -36.18 32.25 8.77
N VAL A 391 -36.24 33.14 7.77
CA VAL A 391 -36.26 32.75 6.36
C VAL A 391 -34.95 32.04 6.02
N GLU A 392 -35.07 30.86 5.42
CA GLU A 392 -33.93 30.12 4.92
C GLU A 392 -33.31 30.81 3.72
N TRP A 393 -31.99 30.70 3.60
CA TRP A 393 -31.24 31.31 2.50
C TRP A 393 -31.78 30.99 1.11
N ARG A 394 -32.30 29.78 0.90
CA ARG A 394 -32.81 29.32 -0.40
C ARG A 394 -34.13 29.96 -0.82
N ASN A 395 -34.82 30.64 0.09
CA ASN A 395 -36.14 31.21 -0.13
C ASN A 395 -36.12 32.75 -0.23
N LEU A 396 -34.93 33.36 -0.33
CA LEU A 396 -34.84 34.78 -0.66
C LEU A 396 -35.04 35.03 -2.15
N ASP A 397 -35.59 36.19 -2.45
CA ASP A 397 -35.65 36.75 -3.79
C ASP A 397 -34.22 36.87 -4.38
N PRO A 398 -33.97 36.36 -5.60
CA PRO A 398 -32.68 36.43 -6.27
C PRO A 398 -32.08 37.84 -6.38
N ASP A 399 -32.93 38.88 -6.39
CA ASP A 399 -32.51 40.27 -6.55
C ASP A 399 -32.04 40.92 -5.22
N VAL A 400 -32.19 40.24 -4.09
CA VAL A 400 -31.67 40.70 -2.80
C VAL A 400 -30.19 40.35 -2.70
N GLU A 401 -29.33 41.36 -2.75
CA GLU A 401 -27.89 41.22 -2.51
C GLU A 401 -27.63 40.40 -1.23
N ARG A 402 -26.91 39.28 -1.44
CA ARG A 402 -26.46 38.25 -0.48
C ARG A 402 -26.52 38.66 1.01
N TYR A 403 -27.07 37.76 1.84
CA TYR A 403 -27.08 37.81 3.31
C TYR A 403 -25.82 38.46 3.90
N LYS A 404 -26.03 39.49 4.72
CA LYS A 404 -24.95 40.18 5.42
C LYS A 404 -24.76 39.54 6.78
N LYS A 405 -23.51 39.16 7.07
CA LYS A 405 -23.11 38.79 8.44
C LYS A 405 -23.12 40.03 9.31
N CYS A 406 -23.43 39.87 10.59
CA CYS A 406 -23.18 40.96 11.54
C CYS A 406 -21.72 41.40 11.44
N GLY A 407 -21.47 42.67 11.15
CA GLY A 407 -20.12 43.18 10.92
C GLY A 407 -19.20 43.05 12.14
N GLN A 408 -19.79 42.92 13.34
CA GLN A 408 -19.06 42.85 14.60
C GLN A 408 -18.74 41.40 15.03
N CYS A 409 -19.74 40.51 15.17
CA CYS A 409 -19.49 39.14 15.62
C CYS A 409 -19.29 38.11 14.50
N ALA A 410 -19.73 38.43 13.27
CA ALA A 410 -19.73 37.55 12.10
C ALA A 410 -20.42 36.17 12.27
N ARG A 411 -21.16 35.95 13.37
CA ARG A 411 -21.84 34.68 13.67
C ARG A 411 -23.27 34.62 13.16
N VAL A 412 -24.06 35.66 13.40
CA VAL A 412 -25.45 35.75 12.91
C VAL A 412 -25.52 36.33 11.50
N HIS A 413 -26.57 35.96 10.76
CA HIS A 413 -26.79 36.34 9.37
C HIS A 413 -28.16 37.01 9.23
N TYR A 414 -28.23 38.06 8.41
CA TYR A 414 -29.46 38.80 8.14
C TYR A 414 -29.72 38.89 6.65
N CYS A 415 -31.00 38.75 6.25
CA CYS A 415 -31.39 38.88 4.85
C CYS A 415 -31.21 40.31 4.33
N GLY A 416 -31.15 41.31 5.22
CA GLY A 416 -30.89 42.69 4.88
C GLY A 416 -30.69 43.57 6.12
N PRO A 417 -30.32 44.84 5.92
CA PRO A 417 -30.08 45.78 7.02
C PRO A 417 -31.33 46.04 7.86
N GLU A 418 -32.52 45.92 7.29
CA GLU A 418 -33.79 46.08 8.02
C GLU A 418 -33.97 44.98 9.08
N CYS A 419 -33.74 43.71 8.72
CA CYS A 419 -33.76 42.62 9.69
C CYS A 419 -32.67 42.76 10.75
N GLN A 420 -31.48 43.25 10.39
CA GLN A 420 -30.42 43.53 11.35
C GLN A 420 -30.81 44.63 12.34
N LYS A 421 -31.40 45.74 11.88
CA LYS A 421 -31.86 46.85 12.73
C LYS A 421 -32.95 46.39 13.70
N LEU A 422 -33.89 45.58 13.23
CA LEU A 422 -34.99 45.05 14.04
C LEU A 422 -34.51 44.05 15.10
N ASP A 423 -33.49 43.25 14.78
CA ASP A 423 -32.91 42.28 15.71
C ASP A 423 -31.90 42.90 16.70
N TRP A 424 -31.39 44.09 16.39
CA TRP A 424 -30.32 44.73 17.13
C TRP A 424 -30.57 44.91 18.64
N PRO A 425 -31.78 45.28 19.13
CA PRO A 425 -32.03 45.42 20.57
C PRO A 425 -31.80 44.12 21.35
N GLU A 426 -32.08 42.97 20.74
CA GLU A 426 -31.89 41.65 21.32
C GLU A 426 -30.44 41.18 21.09
N HIS A 427 -29.97 41.23 19.84
CA HIS A 427 -28.65 40.76 19.44
C HIS A 427 -27.49 41.50 20.10
N LYS A 428 -27.61 42.82 20.38
CA LYS A 428 -26.50 43.65 20.89
C LYS A 428 -25.85 43.09 22.16
N LYS A 429 -26.62 42.42 23.03
CA LYS A 429 -26.11 41.82 24.28
C LYS A 429 -25.20 40.62 24.00
N GLU A 430 -25.56 39.80 23.02
CA GLU A 430 -24.80 38.60 22.62
C GLU A 430 -23.66 38.95 21.67
N CYS A 431 -23.88 39.91 20.77
CA CYS A 431 -22.91 40.38 19.79
C CYS A 431 -21.55 40.73 20.42
N ARG A 432 -21.57 41.45 21.56
CA ARG A 432 -20.35 41.83 22.28
C ARG A 432 -19.61 40.64 22.88
N LYS A 433 -20.33 39.67 23.44
CA LYS A 433 -19.74 38.45 24.01
C LYS A 433 -19.08 37.61 22.93
N GLU A 434 -19.73 37.51 21.78
CA GLU A 434 -19.24 36.71 20.67
C GLU A 434 -18.10 37.37 19.90
N ALA A 435 -18.10 38.71 19.79
CA ALA A 435 -17.02 39.44 19.16
C ALA A 435 -15.68 39.26 19.89
N ALA A 436 -15.70 39.16 21.23
CA ALA A 436 -14.52 38.88 22.05
C ALA A 436 -13.93 37.48 21.83
N LEU A 437 -14.72 36.54 21.30
CA LEU A 437 -14.30 35.15 21.03
C LEU A 437 -13.91 34.92 19.57
N SER A 438 -14.08 35.92 18.70
CA SER A 438 -13.80 35.80 17.27
C SER A 438 -12.36 36.25 16.96
N PRO A 439 -11.53 35.42 16.31
CA PRO A 439 -10.11 35.70 16.09
C PRO A 439 -9.80 36.88 15.13
N ARG A 440 -10.83 37.63 14.69
CA ARG A 440 -10.69 38.80 13.80
C ARG A 440 -10.50 40.14 14.53
N ALA A 441 -10.66 40.20 15.85
CA ALA A 441 -10.60 41.45 16.61
C ALA A 441 -9.17 41.96 16.92
N ALA A 442 -8.11 41.27 16.49
CA ALA A 442 -6.73 41.58 16.89
C ALA A 442 -5.92 42.45 15.90
N SER A 443 -6.54 43.09 14.89
CA SER A 443 -5.78 43.76 13.81
C SER A 443 -6.14 45.22 13.52
N THR A 444 -6.78 45.96 14.42
CA THR A 444 -7.02 47.40 14.22
C THR A 444 -6.94 48.17 15.53
N GLU A 445 -5.72 48.38 16.06
CA GLU A 445 -5.39 49.42 17.05
C GLU A 445 -3.91 49.84 16.83
N THR A 446 -3.69 50.76 15.90
CA THR A 446 -2.55 51.70 15.88
C THR A 446 -2.99 52.95 15.13
N ASP A 447 -3.41 53.96 15.88
CA ASP A 447 -3.27 55.39 15.56
C ASP A 447 -2.78 56.08 16.83
#